data_AF-A0A510NVS3-F1
#
_entry.id   AF-A0A510NVS3-F1
#
_cell.length_a   1.000
_cell.length_b   1.000
_cell.length_c   1.000
_cell.angle_alpha   90.00
_cell.angle_beta   90.00
_cell.angle_gamma   90.00
#
_symmetry.space_group_name_H-M   'P 1'
#
loop_
_entity.id
_entity.type
_entity.pdbx_description
1 polymer ?
#
loop_
_entity_poly.entity_id
_entity_poly.type
_entity_poly.pdbx_seq_one_letter_code
_entity_poly.pdbx_strand_id
1 'polypeptide(L)'
;MPFSYCAYIDPSGEHRIGHLDLDTEQIQPLAFVSGTRLSNLYEVIEAGENNIAASQENSIALSDVQLLPPISGRDTLAVGKNYVEHAKEFNSSGFDASDKNDQPTLPVIFTKRATSTVAHGEPVLLHPGFTETLDYEGEIGVIIGKAGHKIPESEAMDYVWGYTIINDFTARERQRDHKQFFIGKSPDTYCPIGPVAVPKEHLPTNLQVQTFVNGEKRQDATIDQLIFSVPHLIACLSQAQTLQPGDTIATGTPYGVGFGFRPMKFLKAGDEVKVSVTGLGTLRNPIASPDVINYTVDRVKAQSSISVSNLRTRGHNGLVKIGNKELFYQFKGQTDGPHIIFVHGLGGSSTYFSPLYEKLQATHGLHLIDLEGHGLSPTSALSNLTIESFASDIREVYTLARPDSKPATVIAHSMGCLIALKFALENTSLVSSLVLMGPPPSPLPQAGSTESFARAETVRSKGMLAVVDAIVSAGLSSKTKASNPLAVTAARLSLLGQDPEGYAKACMALARSAGEILEVSQLPAECKTLILTGTEDAVSPQAVCSAYGQDIKSSEVKILDDVAHWHLFEDVKGVSDAVYSFLGVNE
;
A
#
# COMPACT_ATOMS: atom_id res chain seq x y z
N MET A 1 27.80 -12.19 -7.10
CA MET A 1 28.51 -10.89 -7.16
C MET A 1 28.14 -10.12 -5.91
N PRO A 2 29.05 -9.36 -5.30
CA PRO A 2 28.70 -8.49 -4.18
C PRO A 2 27.66 -7.47 -4.65
N PHE A 3 26.60 -7.25 -3.87
CA PHE A 3 25.55 -6.29 -4.20
C PHE A 3 25.70 -5.03 -3.36
N SER A 4 25.67 -3.87 -4.02
CA SER A 4 25.42 -2.58 -3.39
C SER A 4 23.93 -2.30 -3.36
N TYR A 5 23.29 -2.55 -2.21
CA TYR A 5 21.84 -2.54 -2.09
C TYR A 5 21.28 -1.12 -2.06
N CYS A 6 20.34 -0.82 -2.94
CA CYS A 6 19.54 0.41 -2.92
C CYS A 6 18.05 0.08 -2.76
N ALA A 7 17.31 0.94 -2.08
CA ALA A 7 15.85 0.92 -2.06
C ALA A 7 15.30 1.96 -3.03
N TYR A 8 14.23 1.64 -3.75
CA TYR A 8 13.61 2.56 -4.71
C TYR A 8 12.14 2.24 -4.92
N ILE A 9 11.40 3.21 -5.47
CA ILE A 9 10.07 2.99 -6.04
C ILE A 9 10.23 2.85 -7.55
N ASP A 10 9.79 1.70 -8.09
CA ASP A 10 9.88 1.42 -9.51
C ASP A 10 8.80 2.19 -10.33
N PRO A 11 8.87 2.19 -11.67
CA PRO A 11 7.89 2.92 -12.49
C PRO A 11 6.42 2.47 -12.32
N SER A 12 6.18 1.31 -11.68
CA SER A 12 4.83 0.84 -11.35
C SER A 12 4.32 1.33 -9.99
N GLY A 13 5.16 2.04 -9.23
CA GLY A 13 4.84 2.54 -7.90
C GLY A 13 5.13 1.55 -6.77
N GLU A 14 5.81 0.43 -7.04
CA GLU A 14 6.13 -0.58 -6.02
C GLU A 14 7.48 -0.29 -5.35
N HIS A 15 7.57 -0.49 -4.04
CA HIS A 15 8.84 -0.50 -3.32
C HIS A 15 9.66 -1.74 -3.70
N ARG A 16 10.93 -1.53 -4.05
CA ARG A 16 11.85 -2.57 -4.53
C ARG A 16 13.24 -2.41 -3.91
N ILE A 17 13.98 -3.52 -3.89
CA ILE A 17 15.43 -3.55 -3.65
C ILE A 17 16.17 -3.91 -4.93
N GLY A 18 17.30 -3.24 -5.15
CA GLY A 18 18.15 -3.41 -6.31
C GLY A 18 19.63 -3.37 -5.96
N HIS A 19 20.46 -3.79 -6.90
CA HIS A 19 21.89 -3.48 -6.90
C HIS A 19 22.10 -2.21 -7.73
N LEU A 20 22.54 -1.13 -7.08
CA LEU A 20 22.97 0.08 -7.78
C LEU A 20 24.44 -0.04 -8.18
N ASP A 21 24.69 -0.06 -9.47
CA ASP A 21 26.03 0.12 -10.04
C ASP A 21 26.37 1.62 -10.02
N LEU A 22 27.34 1.98 -9.18
CA LEU A 22 27.70 3.38 -8.90
C LEU A 22 28.43 4.07 -10.06
N ASP A 23 28.95 3.31 -11.02
CA ASP A 23 29.68 3.85 -12.16
C ASP A 23 28.76 4.10 -13.37
N THR A 24 27.79 3.22 -13.57
CA THR A 24 26.84 3.28 -14.69
C THR A 24 25.49 3.90 -14.35
N GLU A 25 25.22 4.14 -13.06
CA GLU A 25 23.93 4.62 -12.55
C GLU A 25 22.75 3.73 -12.99
N GLN A 26 22.99 2.42 -13.05
CA GLN A 26 21.99 1.41 -13.37
C GLN A 26 21.62 0.61 -12.12
N ILE A 27 20.34 0.32 -11.98
CA ILE A 27 19.82 -0.53 -10.92
C ILE A 27 19.44 -1.87 -11.53
N GLN A 28 20.12 -2.95 -11.11
CA GLN A 28 19.66 -4.31 -11.36
C GLN A 28 18.66 -4.70 -10.28
N PRO A 29 17.37 -4.93 -10.58
CA PRO A 29 16.40 -5.33 -9.56
C PRO A 29 16.79 -6.67 -8.94
N LEU A 30 16.66 -6.79 -7.62
CA LEU A 30 16.97 -8.01 -6.87
C LEU A 30 15.69 -8.72 -6.42
N ALA A 31 15.84 -10.01 -6.14
CA ALA A 31 14.79 -10.89 -5.66
C ALA A 31 15.39 -11.91 -4.69
N PHE A 32 14.53 -12.56 -3.91
CA PHE A 32 14.90 -13.83 -3.30
C PHE A 32 15.28 -14.86 -4.39
N VAL A 33 16.11 -15.85 -4.05
CA VAL A 33 16.47 -16.95 -4.98
C VAL A 33 15.23 -17.70 -5.51
N SER A 34 14.11 -17.67 -4.77
CA SER A 34 12.81 -18.19 -5.22
C SER A 34 12.18 -17.41 -6.38
N GLY A 35 12.71 -16.23 -6.73
CA GLY A 35 12.12 -15.27 -7.66
C GLY A 35 11.12 -14.30 -7.01
N THR A 36 10.82 -14.44 -5.71
CA THR A 36 9.98 -13.47 -5.00
C THR A 36 10.68 -12.11 -4.95
N ARG A 37 9.99 -11.05 -5.36
CA ARG A 37 10.54 -9.68 -5.33
C ARG A 37 10.84 -9.23 -3.89
N LEU A 38 11.93 -8.51 -3.71
CA LEU A 38 12.27 -7.84 -2.45
C LEU A 38 11.64 -6.45 -2.41
N SER A 39 11.15 -6.06 -1.24
CA SER A 39 10.47 -4.79 -1.00
C SER A 39 11.25 -3.82 -0.11
N ASN A 40 12.14 -4.34 0.75
CA ASN A 40 12.92 -3.52 1.68
C ASN A 40 14.22 -4.23 2.13
N LEU A 41 15.17 -3.49 2.71
CA LEU A 41 16.47 -4.04 3.13
C LEU A 41 16.36 -4.97 4.35
N TYR A 42 15.31 -4.85 5.19
CA TYR A 42 15.12 -5.75 6.33
C TYR A 42 14.96 -7.20 5.89
N GLU A 43 14.28 -7.45 4.76
CA GLU A 43 14.18 -8.77 4.13
C GLU A 43 15.55 -9.33 3.73
N VAL A 44 16.43 -8.49 3.18
CA VAL A 44 17.81 -8.88 2.81
C VAL A 44 18.63 -9.24 4.04
N ILE A 45 18.52 -8.42 5.10
CA ILE A 45 19.23 -8.65 6.37
C ILE A 45 18.78 -9.97 7.00
N GLU A 46 17.47 -10.21 7.08
CA GLU A 46 16.90 -11.40 7.71
C GLU A 46 17.18 -12.67 6.91
N ALA A 47 17.04 -12.62 5.58
CA ALA A 47 17.27 -13.77 4.73
C ALA A 47 18.76 -14.10 4.54
N GLY A 48 19.63 -13.10 4.63
CA GLY A 48 21.05 -13.23 4.33
C GLY A 48 21.33 -13.34 2.83
N GLU A 49 22.52 -12.88 2.43
CA GLU A 49 22.87 -12.67 1.02
C GLU A 49 22.78 -13.93 0.13
N ASN A 50 23.02 -15.12 0.69
CA ASN A 50 22.96 -16.38 -0.05
C ASN A 50 21.53 -16.67 -0.57
N ASN A 51 20.51 -16.02 -0.02
CA ASN A 51 19.12 -16.14 -0.43
C ASN A 51 18.68 -15.01 -1.38
N ILE A 52 19.61 -14.17 -1.84
CA ILE A 52 19.35 -13.02 -2.71
C ILE A 52 20.05 -13.20 -4.06
N ALA A 53 19.34 -12.88 -5.14
CA ALA A 53 19.83 -12.97 -6.50
C ALA A 53 19.40 -11.77 -7.34
N ALA A 54 20.13 -11.53 -8.44
CA ALA A 54 19.63 -10.65 -9.49
C ALA A 54 18.33 -11.24 -10.06
N SER A 55 17.29 -10.42 -10.14
CA SER A 55 16.07 -10.79 -10.84
C SER A 55 16.35 -10.96 -12.34
N GLN A 56 15.42 -11.60 -13.05
CA GLN A 56 15.47 -11.69 -14.53
C GLN A 56 14.91 -10.43 -15.21
N GLU A 57 14.60 -9.38 -14.44
CA GLU A 57 14.14 -8.10 -14.97
C GLU A 57 15.33 -7.31 -15.54
N ASN A 58 15.07 -6.50 -16.56
CA ASN A 58 16.09 -5.60 -17.13
C ASN A 58 16.56 -4.58 -16.09
N SER A 59 17.80 -4.12 -16.22
CA SER A 59 18.28 -2.99 -15.43
C SER A 59 17.48 -1.73 -15.74
N ILE A 60 17.31 -0.89 -14.74
CA ILE A 60 16.55 0.36 -14.81
C ILE A 60 17.52 1.51 -14.54
N ALA A 61 17.45 2.59 -15.31
CA ALA A 61 18.27 3.76 -15.05
C ALA A 61 17.86 4.41 -13.72
N LEU A 62 18.84 4.88 -12.93
CA LEU A 62 18.57 5.57 -11.67
C LEU A 62 17.65 6.78 -11.84
N SER A 63 17.69 7.45 -13.00
CA SER A 63 16.83 8.60 -13.33
C SER A 63 15.35 8.25 -13.51
N ASP A 64 15.03 6.98 -13.74
CA ASP A 64 13.66 6.51 -14.02
C ASP A 64 12.94 5.99 -12.77
N VAL A 65 13.59 6.08 -11.60
CA VAL A 65 13.06 5.61 -10.32
C VAL A 65 13.10 6.73 -9.28
N GLN A 66 12.28 6.59 -8.24
CA GLN A 66 12.47 7.37 -7.02
C GLN A 66 13.38 6.57 -6.07
N LEU A 67 14.62 7.01 -5.90
CA LEU A 67 15.53 6.43 -4.92
C LEU A 67 15.04 6.72 -3.49
N LEU A 68 15.13 5.73 -2.61
CA LEU A 68 14.77 5.82 -1.19
C LEU A 68 16.03 5.64 -0.31
N PRO A 69 15.99 6.05 0.96
CA PRO A 69 17.02 5.62 1.90
C PRO A 69 17.08 4.08 1.91
N PRO A 70 18.26 3.44 1.81
CA PRO A 70 18.34 1.98 1.78
C PRO A 70 17.78 1.35 3.07
N ILE A 71 17.76 2.12 4.17
CA ILE A 71 17.13 1.73 5.42
C ILE A 71 16.47 2.95 6.09
N SER A 72 15.26 2.76 6.61
CA SER A 72 14.47 3.83 7.24
C SER A 72 13.37 3.25 8.15
N GLY A 73 12.63 4.12 8.84
CA GLY A 73 11.48 3.73 9.68
C GLY A 73 11.81 3.56 11.17
N ARG A 74 13.09 3.72 11.56
CA ARG A 74 13.55 3.74 12.95
C ARG A 74 14.43 4.97 13.18
N ASP A 75 14.51 5.41 14.43
CA ASP A 75 15.45 6.44 14.83
C ASP A 75 16.88 5.92 14.65
N THR A 76 17.77 6.77 14.15
CA THR A 76 19.20 6.45 14.05
C THR A 76 19.87 6.72 15.39
N LEU A 77 20.58 5.73 15.91
CA LEU A 77 21.46 5.89 17.07
C LEU A 77 22.69 6.69 16.61
N ALA A 78 23.13 7.68 17.37
CA ALA A 78 24.20 8.57 16.94
C ALA A 78 25.19 8.85 18.08
N VAL A 79 26.45 9.08 17.71
CA VAL A 79 27.56 9.25 18.64
C VAL A 79 28.20 10.62 18.47
N GLY A 80 28.22 11.40 19.54
CA GLY A 80 28.88 12.71 19.56
C GLY A 80 30.37 12.60 19.86
N LYS A 81 31.17 13.52 19.32
CA LYS A 81 32.59 13.72 19.67
C LYS A 81 33.44 12.44 19.55
N ASN A 82 33.26 11.65 18.47
CA ASN A 82 33.95 10.37 18.32
C ASN A 82 35.26 10.43 17.51
N TYR A 83 35.77 11.62 17.18
CA TYR A 83 37.11 11.83 16.61
C TYR A 83 37.88 12.82 17.48
N VAL A 84 39.17 12.55 17.74
CA VAL A 84 39.99 13.36 18.67
C VAL A 84 40.07 14.84 18.27
N GLU A 85 40.37 15.12 17.00
CA GLU A 85 40.50 16.52 16.54
C GLU A 85 39.16 17.24 16.49
N HIS A 86 38.07 16.52 16.22
CA HIS A 86 36.73 17.08 16.29
C HIS A 86 36.29 17.38 17.73
N ALA A 87 36.63 16.51 18.70
CA ALA A 87 36.33 16.74 20.11
C ALA A 87 37.01 18.03 20.61
N LYS A 88 38.27 18.27 20.22
CA LYS A 88 38.99 19.52 20.50
C LYS A 88 38.34 20.73 19.82
N GLU A 89 37.97 20.61 18.55
CA GLU A 89 37.28 21.66 17.79
C GLU A 89 35.95 22.06 18.46
N PHE A 90 35.14 21.08 18.85
CA PHE A 90 33.86 21.31 19.54
C PHE A 90 34.04 22.00 20.89
N ASN A 91 34.96 21.51 21.73
CA ASN A 91 35.22 22.12 23.05
C ASN A 91 35.69 23.57 22.95
N SER A 92 36.49 23.89 21.94
CA SER A 92 37.02 25.26 21.71
C SER A 92 35.99 26.24 21.13
N SER A 93 34.80 25.76 20.73
CA SER A 93 33.84 26.55 19.94
C SER A 93 32.84 27.37 20.74
N GLY A 94 32.66 27.05 22.03
CA GLY A 94 31.58 27.64 22.86
C GLY A 94 30.19 27.05 22.61
N PHE A 95 30.07 26.04 21.73
CA PHE A 95 28.85 25.23 21.58
C PHE A 95 28.79 24.02 22.54
N ASP A 96 29.83 23.83 23.35
CA ASP A 96 29.85 22.84 24.43
C ASP A 96 29.24 23.38 25.72
N ALA A 97 28.10 22.81 26.11
CA ALA A 97 27.42 23.14 27.36
C ALA A 97 27.55 22.05 28.43
N SER A 98 28.19 20.91 28.13
CA SER A 98 28.07 19.70 28.94
C SER A 98 29.37 19.10 29.46
N ASP A 99 30.55 19.44 28.93
CA ASP A 99 31.82 18.96 29.49
C ASP A 99 33.02 19.90 29.23
N LYS A 100 34.09 19.81 30.04
CA LYS A 100 35.33 20.60 29.87
C LYS A 100 36.55 19.76 29.49
N ASN A 101 36.40 18.45 29.34
CA ASN A 101 37.48 17.55 28.98
C ASN A 101 37.59 17.38 27.45
N ASP A 102 38.82 17.44 26.93
CA ASP A 102 39.14 17.35 25.49
C ASP A 102 38.80 15.99 24.85
N GLN A 103 38.60 14.95 25.65
CA GLN A 103 38.18 13.64 25.19
C GLN A 103 37.13 13.05 26.14
N PRO A 104 35.95 12.62 25.64
CA PRO A 104 34.94 11.97 26.48
C PRO A 104 35.44 10.60 26.98
N THR A 105 35.06 10.22 28.21
CA THR A 105 35.41 8.92 28.80
C THR A 105 34.42 7.81 28.46
N LEU A 106 33.22 8.18 28.00
CA LEU A 106 32.16 7.29 27.51
C LEU A 106 31.56 7.85 26.22
N PRO A 107 31.04 7.01 25.32
CA PRO A 107 30.34 7.47 24.11
C PRO A 107 29.17 8.40 24.45
N VAL A 108 29.11 9.57 23.81
CA VAL A 108 27.98 10.49 23.95
C VAL A 108 26.87 10.04 23.01
N ILE A 109 25.90 9.30 23.54
CA ILE A 109 24.81 8.74 22.75
C ILE A 109 23.61 9.69 22.65
N PHE A 110 23.09 9.88 21.45
CA PHE A 110 21.82 10.54 21.18
C PHE A 110 21.11 9.85 20.01
N THR A 111 19.96 10.37 19.59
CA THR A 111 19.22 9.85 18.44
C THR A 111 18.88 10.93 17.43
N LYS A 112 18.68 10.51 16.18
CA LYS A 112 18.06 11.29 15.12
C LYS A 112 16.69 10.68 14.81
N ARG A 113 15.65 11.49 14.83
CA ARG A 113 14.27 11.03 14.61
C ARG A 113 14.11 10.39 13.23
N ALA A 114 13.41 9.26 13.15
CA ALA A 114 13.17 8.53 11.91
C ALA A 114 12.62 9.40 10.77
N THR A 115 11.76 10.38 11.09
CA THR A 115 11.15 11.30 10.12
C THR A 115 12.16 12.25 9.47
N SER A 116 13.33 12.47 10.08
CA SER A 116 14.42 13.26 9.52
C SER A 116 15.18 12.54 8.40
N THR A 117 14.92 11.25 8.19
CA THR A 117 15.58 10.44 7.16
C THR A 117 15.11 10.83 5.77
N VAL A 118 16.07 11.09 4.87
CA VAL A 118 15.85 11.41 3.45
C VAL A 118 16.86 10.70 2.56
N ALA A 119 16.50 10.51 1.29
CA ALA A 119 17.33 9.75 0.36
C ALA A 119 18.50 10.57 -0.21
N HIS A 120 19.37 9.90 -0.97
CA HIS A 120 20.30 10.59 -1.86
C HIS A 120 19.52 11.44 -2.88
N GLY A 121 19.97 12.68 -3.09
CA GLY A 121 19.36 13.65 -4.00
C GLY A 121 18.21 14.45 -3.40
N GLU A 122 17.62 14.00 -2.29
CA GLU A 122 16.54 14.74 -1.64
C GLU A 122 17.06 16.00 -0.94
N PRO A 123 16.30 17.13 -0.98
CA PRO A 123 16.76 18.39 -0.43
C PRO A 123 16.71 18.41 1.11
N VAL A 124 17.67 19.11 1.72
CA VAL A 124 17.71 19.39 3.17
C VAL A 124 17.14 20.78 3.43
N LEU A 125 16.16 20.86 4.32
CA LEU A 125 15.42 22.08 4.63
C LEU A 125 16.20 23.01 5.57
N LEU A 126 16.11 24.32 5.35
CA LEU A 126 16.73 25.31 6.25
C LEU A 126 15.95 25.53 7.55
N HIS A 127 14.66 25.19 7.58
CA HIS A 127 13.72 25.47 8.68
C HIS A 127 13.80 26.93 9.18
N PRO A 128 13.38 27.93 8.37
CA PRO A 128 13.41 29.34 8.77
C PRO A 128 12.67 29.59 10.09
N GLY A 129 13.25 30.42 10.96
CA GLY A 129 12.74 30.68 12.31
C GLY A 129 13.10 29.61 13.34
N PHE A 130 13.53 28.41 12.90
CA PHE A 130 14.10 27.40 13.77
C PHE A 130 15.61 27.55 13.90
N THR A 131 16.39 27.69 12.83
CA THR A 131 17.86 27.84 12.94
C THR A 131 18.46 28.69 11.82
N GLU A 132 19.57 29.36 12.12
CA GLU A 132 20.44 30.02 11.12
C GLU A 132 21.84 29.37 11.06
N THR A 133 22.02 28.26 11.78
CA THR A 133 23.31 27.60 12.01
C THR A 133 23.29 26.15 11.54
N LEU A 134 22.68 25.91 10.37
CA LEU A 134 22.68 24.62 9.71
C LEU A 134 24.11 24.21 9.34
N ASP A 135 24.50 23.03 9.80
CA ASP A 135 25.84 22.47 9.60
C ASP A 135 25.76 21.03 9.10
N TYR A 136 26.84 20.55 8.49
CA TYR A 136 26.99 19.18 7.98
C TYR A 136 27.91 18.36 8.88
N GLU A 137 27.71 17.05 8.89
CA GLU A 137 28.55 16.09 9.59
C GLU A 137 28.54 14.77 8.80
N GLY A 138 29.53 14.58 7.93
CA GLY A 138 29.64 13.32 7.18
C GLY A 138 30.12 12.18 8.08
N GLU A 139 29.41 11.05 8.05
CA GLU A 139 29.67 9.91 8.93
C GLU A 139 29.60 8.57 8.21
N ILE A 140 30.31 7.60 8.78
CA ILE A 140 30.17 6.18 8.42
C ILE A 140 29.01 5.61 9.24
N GLY A 141 27.97 5.14 8.56
CA GLY A 141 26.83 4.48 9.17
C GLY A 141 27.04 2.98 9.29
N VAL A 142 26.79 2.41 10.47
CA VAL A 142 26.78 0.96 10.71
C VAL A 142 25.34 0.46 10.70
N ILE A 143 25.08 -0.67 10.06
CA ILE A 143 23.78 -1.35 10.05
C ILE A 143 23.88 -2.65 10.84
N ILE A 144 23.03 -2.79 11.86
CA ILE A 144 22.95 -4.01 12.67
C ILE A 144 22.22 -5.12 11.91
N GLY A 145 22.76 -6.33 11.92
CA GLY A 145 22.23 -7.52 11.24
C GLY A 145 21.56 -8.54 12.15
N LYS A 146 21.84 -8.51 13.45
CA LYS A 146 21.35 -9.50 14.42
C LYS A 146 20.78 -8.81 15.65
N ALA A 147 19.71 -9.38 16.20
CA ALA A 147 19.19 -8.93 17.48
C ALA A 147 20.18 -9.28 18.59
N GLY A 148 20.45 -8.37 19.53
CA GLY A 148 21.38 -8.63 20.62
C GLY A 148 21.24 -7.68 21.80
N HIS A 149 21.53 -8.21 22.99
CA HIS A 149 21.51 -7.49 24.26
C HIS A 149 22.70 -7.96 25.09
N LYS A 150 23.42 -7.02 25.72
CA LYS A 150 24.70 -7.23 26.41
C LYS A 150 25.74 -7.93 25.54
N ILE A 151 25.90 -7.44 24.31
CA ILE A 151 26.83 -7.98 23.33
C ILE A 151 28.27 -7.71 23.79
N PRO A 152 29.12 -8.73 23.96
CA PRO A 152 30.54 -8.51 24.26
C PRO A 152 31.24 -7.79 23.12
N GLU A 153 32.19 -6.89 23.43
CA GLU A 153 32.96 -6.15 22.41
C GLU A 153 33.68 -7.11 21.43
N SER A 154 34.16 -8.27 21.89
CA SER A 154 34.80 -9.29 21.07
C SER A 154 33.88 -9.96 20.04
N GLU A 155 32.57 -9.92 20.26
CA GLU A 155 31.55 -10.53 19.37
C GLU A 155 30.80 -9.47 18.55
N ALA A 156 30.99 -8.19 18.86
CA ALA A 156 30.20 -7.10 18.29
C ALA A 156 30.22 -7.04 16.76
N MET A 157 31.35 -7.37 16.13
CA MET A 157 31.43 -7.38 14.67
C MET A 157 30.52 -8.43 14.04
N ASP A 158 30.17 -9.53 14.72
CA ASP A 158 29.24 -10.55 14.21
C ASP A 158 27.79 -10.05 14.13
N TYR A 159 27.49 -8.94 14.81
CA TYR A 159 26.20 -8.26 14.79
C TYR A 159 26.11 -7.18 13.72
N VAL A 160 27.22 -6.80 13.08
CA VAL A 160 27.23 -5.85 11.96
C VAL A 160 26.83 -6.60 10.68
N TRP A 161 25.78 -6.14 10.01
CA TRP A 161 25.43 -6.58 8.66
C TRP A 161 26.32 -5.87 7.64
N GLY A 162 26.45 -4.55 7.74
CA GLY A 162 27.16 -3.75 6.76
C GLY A 162 27.20 -2.27 7.09
N TYR A 163 27.52 -1.48 6.08
CA TYR A 163 27.72 -0.05 6.19
C TYR A 163 26.91 0.74 5.16
N THR A 164 26.65 1.99 5.49
CA THR A 164 26.04 3.03 4.62
C THR A 164 26.67 4.39 4.95
N ILE A 165 26.31 5.44 4.22
CA ILE A 165 26.72 6.82 4.53
C ILE A 165 25.57 7.51 5.26
N ILE A 166 25.91 8.26 6.30
CA ILE A 166 24.97 9.12 7.03
C ILE A 166 25.53 10.54 7.02
N ASN A 167 24.66 11.54 6.83
CA ASN A 167 25.01 12.93 7.08
C ASN A 167 24.21 13.47 8.27
N ASP A 168 24.88 13.73 9.38
CA ASP A 168 24.27 14.22 10.61
C ASP A 168 24.11 15.76 10.59
N PHE A 169 23.20 16.24 9.73
CA PHE A 169 22.91 17.67 9.69
C PHE A 169 22.45 18.18 11.06
N THR A 170 22.93 19.38 11.39
CA THR A 170 22.82 19.90 12.75
C THR A 170 22.43 21.37 12.75
N ALA A 171 21.41 21.71 13.54
CA ALA A 171 21.12 23.08 13.96
C ALA A 171 21.93 23.41 15.23
N ARG A 172 23.10 24.04 15.08
CA ARG A 172 24.10 24.17 16.17
C ARG A 172 23.58 24.97 17.37
N GLU A 173 22.85 26.04 17.13
CA GLU A 173 22.20 26.81 18.20
C GLU A 173 21.26 25.92 19.03
N ARG A 174 20.43 25.11 18.36
CA ARG A 174 19.45 24.26 19.03
C ARG A 174 20.10 23.10 19.76
N GLN A 175 21.18 22.54 19.20
CA GLN A 175 22.03 21.56 19.88
C GLN A 175 22.57 22.11 21.21
N ARG A 176 23.13 23.33 21.19
CA ARG A 176 23.67 24.00 22.39
C ARG A 176 22.57 24.37 23.38
N ASP A 177 21.54 25.07 22.92
CA ASP A 177 20.54 25.70 23.79
C ASP A 177 19.72 24.67 24.56
N HIS A 178 19.43 23.52 23.94
CA HIS A 178 18.65 22.46 24.58
C HIS A 178 19.48 21.45 25.38
N LYS A 179 20.82 21.51 25.29
CA LYS A 179 21.80 20.61 25.91
C LYS A 179 21.72 19.15 25.45
N GLN A 180 20.51 18.58 25.38
CA GLN A 180 20.24 17.31 24.73
C GLN A 180 20.24 17.54 23.21
N PHE A 181 21.08 16.80 22.48
CA PHE A 181 21.33 17.07 21.07
C PHE A 181 20.13 16.77 20.17
N PHE A 182 19.20 15.92 20.62
CA PHE A 182 18.06 15.40 19.84
C PHE A 182 17.37 16.47 18.98
N ILE A 183 16.95 17.60 19.56
CA ILE A 183 16.17 18.61 18.84
C ILE A 183 17.00 19.36 17.79
N GLY A 184 18.30 19.54 18.01
CA GLY A 184 19.20 20.12 17.00
C GLY A 184 19.60 19.15 15.90
N LYS A 185 19.41 17.85 16.14
CA LYS A 185 19.82 16.73 15.28
C LYS A 185 18.67 16.05 14.54
N SER A 186 17.43 16.34 14.91
CA SER A 186 16.22 15.69 14.40
C SER A 186 15.20 16.54 13.61
N PRO A 187 15.46 17.80 13.19
CA PRO A 187 14.57 18.45 12.23
C PRO A 187 14.37 17.58 10.99
N ASP A 188 13.19 17.68 10.37
CA ASP A 188 12.91 16.91 9.16
C ASP A 188 14.00 17.16 8.10
N THR A 189 14.38 16.12 7.35
CA THR A 189 15.49 16.09 6.37
C THR A 189 16.93 16.11 6.93
N TYR A 190 17.14 16.14 8.25
CA TYR A 190 18.50 16.24 8.81
C TYR A 190 19.26 14.91 8.91
N CYS A 191 18.69 13.79 8.49
CA CYS A 191 19.35 12.49 8.50
C CYS A 191 19.41 11.84 7.11
N PRO A 192 20.08 12.42 6.09
CA PRO A 192 20.28 11.69 4.85
C PRO A 192 21.03 10.37 5.07
N ILE A 193 20.53 9.29 4.46
CA ILE A 193 21.14 7.95 4.50
C ILE A 193 21.18 7.37 3.08
N GLY A 194 22.33 6.86 2.63
CA GLY A 194 22.47 6.22 1.31
C GLY A 194 23.78 6.56 0.61
N PRO A 195 23.88 6.46 -0.73
CA PRO A 195 22.86 5.98 -1.67
C PRO A 195 22.64 4.47 -1.59
N VAL A 196 23.62 3.72 -1.06
CA VAL A 196 23.59 2.27 -0.97
C VAL A 196 23.93 1.79 0.44
N ALA A 197 23.51 0.57 0.75
CA ALA A 197 23.97 -0.19 1.90
C ALA A 197 24.74 -1.42 1.39
N VAL A 198 25.93 -1.66 1.94
CA VAL A 198 26.82 -2.73 1.47
C VAL A 198 27.21 -3.62 2.66
N PRO A 199 27.09 -4.95 2.54
CA PRO A 199 27.55 -5.88 3.55
C PRO A 199 29.04 -5.70 3.87
N LYS A 200 29.41 -5.86 5.14
CA LYS A 200 30.77 -5.55 5.62
C LYS A 200 31.84 -6.42 4.93
N GLU A 201 31.48 -7.64 4.53
CA GLU A 201 32.36 -8.61 3.86
C GLU A 201 32.82 -8.15 2.48
N HIS A 202 32.09 -7.22 1.86
CA HIS A 202 32.39 -6.67 0.53
C HIS A 202 33.08 -5.30 0.59
N LEU A 203 33.47 -4.86 1.77
CA LEU A 203 34.12 -3.58 2.01
C LEU A 203 35.52 -3.77 2.61
N PRO A 204 36.46 -2.84 2.38
CA PRO A 204 37.72 -2.86 3.09
C PRO A 204 37.50 -2.58 4.58
N THR A 205 38.36 -3.14 5.43
CA THR A 205 38.26 -2.95 6.89
C THR A 205 38.45 -1.50 7.33
N ASN A 206 39.27 -0.73 6.59
CA ASN A 206 39.50 0.68 6.87
C ASN A 206 38.74 1.55 5.86
N LEU A 207 37.64 2.15 6.31
CA LEU A 207 36.78 3.03 5.52
C LEU A 207 37.22 4.49 5.69
N GLN A 208 37.39 5.21 4.60
CA GLN A 208 37.65 6.65 4.61
C GLN A 208 36.35 7.41 4.36
N VAL A 209 36.08 8.46 5.15
CA VAL A 209 34.95 9.38 4.97
C VAL A 209 35.45 10.77 4.58
N GLN A 210 34.83 11.36 3.56
CA GLN A 210 35.15 12.71 3.09
C GLN A 210 33.89 13.52 2.85
N THR A 211 33.88 14.77 3.31
CA THR A 211 32.76 15.69 3.11
C THR A 211 33.19 16.90 2.30
N PHE A 212 32.37 17.26 1.31
CA PHE A 212 32.56 18.41 0.45
C PHE A 212 31.34 19.31 0.49
N VAL A 213 31.56 20.63 0.49
CA VAL A 213 30.50 21.64 0.34
C VAL A 213 30.82 22.48 -0.89
N ASN A 214 29.96 22.44 -1.91
CA ASN A 214 30.18 23.13 -3.19
C ASN A 214 31.56 22.80 -3.82
N GLY A 215 32.01 21.54 -3.67
CA GLY A 215 33.32 21.08 -4.15
C GLY A 215 34.52 21.38 -3.24
N GLU A 216 34.37 22.21 -2.19
CA GLU A 216 35.41 22.42 -1.17
C GLU A 216 35.45 21.21 -0.23
N LYS A 217 36.57 20.48 -0.18
CA LYS A 217 36.77 19.40 0.81
C LYS A 217 36.88 20.02 2.21
N ARG A 218 36.05 19.56 3.14
CA ARG A 218 35.98 20.09 4.51
C ARG A 218 36.27 19.04 5.59
N GLN A 219 35.93 17.78 5.36
CA GLN A 219 36.23 16.68 6.29
C GLN A 219 36.97 15.56 5.55
N ASP A 220 37.91 14.90 6.23
CA ASP A 220 38.69 13.78 5.70
C ASP A 220 39.28 12.96 6.86
N ALA A 221 38.80 11.73 7.05
CA ALA A 221 39.25 10.85 8.12
C ALA A 221 38.97 9.38 7.81
N THR A 222 39.51 8.48 8.62
CA THR A 222 39.30 7.03 8.49
C THR A 222 38.63 6.45 9.74
N ILE A 223 37.93 5.33 9.59
CA ILE A 223 37.21 4.66 10.69
C ILE A 223 38.13 4.26 11.85
N ASP A 224 39.41 3.99 11.58
CA ASP A 224 40.43 3.68 12.60
C ASP A 224 40.79 4.88 13.51
N GLN A 225 40.36 6.09 13.15
CA GLN A 225 40.58 7.31 13.95
C GLN A 225 39.45 7.58 14.95
N LEU A 226 38.44 6.70 15.02
CA LEU A 226 37.39 6.78 16.03
C LEU A 226 37.97 6.64 17.45
N ILE A 227 37.52 7.47 18.38
CA ILE A 227 37.85 7.36 19.81
C ILE A 227 37.28 6.06 20.38
N PHE A 228 36.00 5.80 20.09
CA PHE A 228 35.28 4.59 20.44
C PHE A 228 35.00 3.80 19.16
N SER A 229 35.61 2.62 19.08
CA SER A 229 35.49 1.71 17.93
C SER A 229 34.04 1.22 17.74
N VAL A 230 33.69 0.78 16.53
CA VAL A 230 32.37 0.17 16.26
C VAL A 230 32.05 -0.98 17.23
N PRO A 231 32.98 -1.91 17.53
CA PRO A 231 32.77 -2.92 18.58
C PRO A 231 32.39 -2.32 19.95
N HIS A 232 33.11 -1.28 20.38
CA HIS A 232 32.87 -0.62 21.65
C HIS A 232 31.49 0.05 21.70
N LEU A 233 31.10 0.72 20.60
CA LEU A 233 29.79 1.35 20.48
C LEU A 233 28.65 0.33 20.61
N ILE A 234 28.76 -0.81 19.92
CA ILE A 234 27.75 -1.89 19.99
C ILE A 234 27.66 -2.48 21.40
N ALA A 235 28.81 -2.73 22.04
CA ALA A 235 28.84 -3.23 23.43
C ALA A 235 28.22 -2.23 24.42
N CYS A 236 28.56 -0.94 24.27
CA CYS A 236 28.00 0.14 25.08
C CYS A 236 26.49 0.27 24.89
N LEU A 237 26.04 0.39 23.63
CA LEU A 237 24.64 0.54 23.30
C LEU A 237 23.85 -0.67 23.79
N SER A 238 24.29 -1.89 23.56
CA SER A 238 23.52 -3.09 23.90
C SER A 238 23.48 -3.42 25.40
N GLN A 239 24.20 -2.70 26.26
CA GLN A 239 24.37 -3.05 27.68
C GLN A 239 23.05 -3.16 28.46
N ALA A 240 22.06 -2.32 28.10
CA ALA A 240 20.73 -2.28 28.73
C ALA A 240 19.56 -2.10 27.75
N GLN A 241 19.84 -2.06 26.45
CA GLN A 241 18.82 -2.02 25.38
C GLN A 241 19.13 -3.12 24.37
N THR A 242 18.09 -3.65 23.72
CA THR A 242 18.26 -4.64 22.66
C THR A 242 18.48 -3.92 21.34
N LEU A 243 19.60 -4.18 20.68
CA LEU A 243 19.79 -3.80 19.28
C LEU A 243 19.00 -4.75 18.39
N GLN A 244 18.39 -4.23 17.35
CA GLN A 244 17.55 -4.98 16.42
C GLN A 244 18.18 -4.98 15.01
N PRO A 245 17.95 -6.04 14.20
CA PRO A 245 18.31 -6.02 12.78
C PRO A 245 17.70 -4.80 12.10
N GLY A 246 18.54 -4.07 11.37
CA GLY A 246 18.21 -2.82 10.70
C GLY A 246 18.35 -1.54 11.55
N ASP A 247 18.76 -1.64 12.82
CA ASP A 247 19.15 -0.43 13.56
C ASP A 247 20.40 0.19 12.92
N THR A 248 20.43 1.52 12.86
CA THR A 248 21.54 2.28 12.30
C THR A 248 22.31 3.00 13.39
N ILE A 249 23.64 3.00 13.29
CA ILE A 249 24.54 3.75 14.17
C ILE A 249 25.34 4.75 13.33
N ALA A 250 25.10 6.04 13.51
CA ALA A 250 25.95 7.13 13.02
C ALA A 250 27.15 7.26 13.97
N THR A 251 28.36 6.96 13.47
CA THR A 251 29.54 6.68 14.31
C THR A 251 30.27 7.92 14.82
N GLY A 252 29.83 9.12 14.45
CA GLY A 252 30.46 10.40 14.72
C GLY A 252 31.16 10.97 13.50
N THR A 253 31.42 12.28 13.54
CA THR A 253 31.97 13.03 12.42
C THR A 253 33.41 13.51 12.64
N PRO A 254 34.24 13.64 11.58
CA PRO A 254 35.60 14.17 11.68
C PRO A 254 35.67 15.69 11.88
N TYR A 255 36.89 16.18 12.14
CA TYR A 255 37.20 17.62 12.16
C TYR A 255 36.80 18.31 10.85
N GLY A 256 36.42 19.59 10.95
CA GLY A 256 36.15 20.44 9.77
C GLY A 256 34.66 20.68 9.52
N VAL A 257 33.86 20.67 10.58
CA VAL A 257 32.46 21.11 10.56
C VAL A 257 32.38 22.64 10.45
N GLY A 258 31.24 23.17 10.01
CA GLY A 258 31.06 24.58 9.69
C GLY A 258 31.37 25.56 10.83
N PHE A 259 30.98 25.22 12.07
CA PHE A 259 31.29 26.08 13.23
C PHE A 259 32.79 26.10 13.60
N GLY A 260 33.58 25.14 13.11
CA GLY A 260 35.01 25.05 13.34
C GLY A 260 35.83 26.12 12.62
N PHE A 261 35.29 26.66 11.53
CA PHE A 261 35.94 27.70 10.74
C PHE A 261 35.94 29.05 11.45
N ARG A 262 36.89 29.91 11.08
CA ARG A 262 36.97 31.31 11.51
C ARG A 262 37.10 32.20 10.27
N PRO A 263 36.06 32.93 9.84
CA PRO A 263 34.69 32.93 10.39
C PRO A 263 33.97 31.58 10.19
N MET A 264 32.93 31.33 11.00
CA MET A 264 32.12 30.11 10.89
C MET A 264 31.44 30.03 9.50
N LYS A 265 31.32 28.81 8.97
CA LYS A 265 30.77 28.53 7.64
C LYS A 265 29.54 27.62 7.73
N PHE A 266 28.39 28.21 8.05
CA PHE A 266 27.10 27.50 8.00
C PHE A 266 26.55 27.40 6.58
N LEU A 267 25.67 26.43 6.38
CA LEU A 267 25.03 26.14 5.11
C LEU A 267 23.89 27.12 4.81
N LYS A 268 23.71 27.40 3.53
CA LYS A 268 22.66 28.30 3.03
C LYS A 268 21.96 27.69 1.81
N ALA A 269 20.84 28.28 1.43
CA ALA A 269 20.08 27.88 0.25
C ALA A 269 20.98 27.77 -1.00
N GLY A 270 20.85 26.67 -1.73
CA GLY A 270 21.61 26.39 -2.95
C GLY A 270 22.99 25.78 -2.73
N ASP A 271 23.47 25.65 -1.49
CA ASP A 271 24.67 24.84 -1.22
C ASP A 271 24.40 23.35 -1.51
N GLU A 272 25.43 22.61 -1.92
CA GLU A 272 25.38 21.16 -2.09
C GLU A 272 26.39 20.50 -1.15
N VAL A 273 25.94 19.54 -0.35
CA VAL A 273 26.80 18.73 0.51
C VAL A 273 26.97 17.34 -0.08
N LYS A 274 28.22 16.88 -0.20
CA LYS A 274 28.57 15.52 -0.63
C LYS A 274 29.37 14.81 0.43
N VAL A 275 28.92 13.64 0.86
CA VAL A 275 29.67 12.74 1.75
C VAL A 275 30.03 11.49 0.98
N SER A 276 31.31 11.17 0.88
CA SER A 276 31.80 9.97 0.19
C SER A 276 32.46 9.03 1.19
N VAL A 277 32.19 7.75 1.07
CA VAL A 277 32.83 6.70 1.87
C VAL A 277 33.35 5.60 0.97
N THR A 278 34.56 5.08 1.26
CA THR A 278 35.20 4.00 0.50
C THR A 278 34.23 2.84 0.24
N GLY A 279 33.99 2.49 -1.02
CA GLY A 279 33.11 1.38 -1.42
C GLY A 279 31.61 1.64 -1.32
N LEU A 280 31.17 2.80 -0.81
CA LEU A 280 29.75 3.17 -0.65
C LEU A 280 29.30 4.28 -1.62
N GLY A 281 30.21 4.82 -2.42
CA GLY A 281 29.92 5.91 -3.35
C GLY A 281 29.80 7.26 -2.64
N THR A 282 28.87 8.10 -3.11
CA THR A 282 28.66 9.45 -2.60
C THR A 282 27.20 9.73 -2.31
N LEU A 283 26.90 10.14 -1.07
CA LEU A 283 25.62 10.70 -0.66
C LEU A 283 25.61 12.21 -0.96
N ARG A 284 24.62 12.68 -1.72
CA ARG A 284 24.52 14.08 -2.17
C ARG A 284 23.18 14.64 -1.77
N ASN A 285 23.17 15.80 -1.13
CA ASN A 285 21.94 16.48 -0.76
C ASN A 285 22.07 17.99 -0.97
N PRO A 286 21.22 18.62 -1.81
CA PRO A 286 21.18 20.07 -1.94
C PRO A 286 20.45 20.71 -0.76
N ILE A 287 20.85 21.93 -0.40
CA ILE A 287 20.15 22.73 0.61
C ILE A 287 19.01 23.49 -0.07
N ALA A 288 17.79 23.23 0.40
CA ALA A 288 16.55 23.76 -0.14
C ALA A 288 16.51 25.30 -0.06
N SER A 289 15.71 25.92 -0.93
CA SER A 289 15.32 27.31 -0.73
C SER A 289 14.42 27.43 0.52
N PRO A 290 14.39 28.60 1.20
CA PRO A 290 13.64 28.77 2.45
C PRO A 290 12.11 28.57 2.32
N ASP A 291 11.58 28.66 1.09
CA ASP A 291 10.17 28.56 0.73
C ASP A 291 9.72 27.13 0.37
N VAL A 292 10.64 26.15 0.32
CA VAL A 292 10.29 24.76 0.04
C VAL A 292 9.38 24.20 1.14
N ILE A 293 8.28 23.56 0.71
CA ILE A 293 7.32 22.91 1.60
C ILE A 293 7.95 21.67 2.24
N ASN A 294 7.73 21.49 3.54
CA ASN A 294 8.14 20.27 4.23
C ASN A 294 7.20 19.10 3.89
N TYR A 295 7.58 18.33 2.87
CA TYR A 295 6.84 17.14 2.42
C TYR A 295 6.87 15.97 3.43
N THR A 296 7.66 16.05 4.51
CA THR A 296 7.66 15.02 5.56
C THR A 296 6.29 14.89 6.21
N VAL A 297 5.55 15.99 6.35
CA VAL A 297 4.17 15.98 6.88
C VAL A 297 3.26 15.14 5.98
N ASP A 298 3.34 15.33 4.67
CA ASP A 298 2.52 14.57 3.72
C ASP A 298 2.94 13.10 3.65
N ARG A 299 4.25 12.82 3.72
CA ARG A 299 4.78 11.45 3.84
C ARG A 299 4.24 10.73 5.08
N VAL A 300 4.20 11.40 6.23
CA VAL A 300 3.65 10.82 7.48
C VAL A 300 2.12 10.68 7.39
N LYS A 301 1.41 11.66 6.81
CA LYS A 301 -0.05 11.57 6.62
C LYS A 301 -0.46 10.46 5.65
N ALA A 302 0.37 10.17 4.65
CA ALA A 302 0.14 9.09 3.69
C ALA A 302 0.28 7.70 4.33
N GLN A 303 0.97 7.60 5.47
CA GLN A 303 1.05 6.35 6.23
C GLN A 303 -0.20 6.19 7.09
N SER A 304 -1.04 5.22 6.73
CA SER A 304 -2.24 4.87 7.48
C SER A 304 -2.01 3.62 8.32
N SER A 305 -2.29 3.69 9.62
CA SER A 305 -2.39 2.51 10.49
C SER A 305 -3.71 1.76 10.32
N ILE A 306 -4.64 2.29 9.51
CA ILE A 306 -5.93 1.68 9.23
C ILE A 306 -5.74 0.66 8.12
N SER A 307 -6.09 -0.60 8.41
CA SER A 307 -5.95 -1.68 7.45
C SER A 307 -6.88 -1.50 6.24
N VAL A 308 -6.35 -1.92 5.09
CA VAL A 308 -7.10 -2.14 3.86
C VAL A 308 -7.13 -3.65 3.63
N SER A 309 -8.33 -4.21 3.51
CA SER A 309 -8.54 -5.62 3.18
C SER A 309 -8.74 -5.79 1.68
N ASN A 310 -8.60 -7.04 1.20
CA ASN A 310 -8.73 -7.39 -0.21
C ASN A 310 -7.81 -6.61 -1.18
N LEU A 311 -6.62 -6.20 -0.72
CA LEU A 311 -5.61 -5.57 -1.58
C LEU A 311 -4.91 -6.63 -2.46
N ARG A 312 -5.66 -7.18 -3.43
CA ARG A 312 -5.20 -8.25 -4.32
C ARG A 312 -4.57 -7.74 -5.61
N THR A 313 -5.01 -6.58 -6.07
CA THR A 313 -4.49 -5.86 -7.22
C THR A 313 -3.17 -5.19 -6.82
N ARG A 314 -2.12 -5.48 -7.61
CA ARG A 314 -0.81 -4.84 -7.47
C ARG A 314 -0.75 -3.60 -8.36
N GLY A 315 -0.33 -2.48 -7.80
CA GLY A 315 -0.44 -1.16 -8.43
C GLY A 315 -1.89 -0.75 -8.72
N HIS A 316 -2.07 0.27 -9.56
CA HIS A 316 -3.40 0.76 -9.94
C HIS A 316 -4.02 0.03 -11.16
N ASN A 317 -3.47 -1.14 -11.55
CA ASN A 317 -3.93 -1.84 -12.74
C ASN A 317 -5.36 -2.39 -12.57
N GLY A 318 -6.30 -1.83 -13.33
CA GLY A 318 -7.72 -2.17 -13.27
C GLY A 318 -8.46 -1.57 -12.07
N LEU A 319 -7.77 -0.82 -11.20
CA LEU A 319 -8.40 -0.06 -10.12
C LEU A 319 -8.70 1.36 -10.59
N VAL A 320 -9.92 1.82 -10.32
CA VAL A 320 -10.36 3.18 -10.57
C VAL A 320 -10.62 3.87 -9.25
N LYS A 321 -10.04 5.05 -9.08
CA LYS A 321 -10.22 5.87 -7.88
C LYS A 321 -11.55 6.62 -7.93
N ILE A 322 -12.42 6.37 -6.97
CA ILE A 322 -13.66 7.12 -6.72
C ILE A 322 -13.59 7.73 -5.31
N GLY A 323 -13.58 9.07 -5.24
CA GLY A 323 -13.32 9.78 -3.98
C GLY A 323 -12.03 9.30 -3.29
N ASN A 324 -12.19 8.72 -2.10
CA ASN A 324 -11.09 8.20 -1.26
C ASN A 324 -10.91 6.68 -1.33
N LYS A 325 -11.59 5.98 -2.25
CA LYS A 325 -11.49 4.53 -2.42
C LYS A 325 -11.16 4.15 -3.86
N GLU A 326 -10.77 2.90 -4.03
CA GLU A 326 -10.43 2.31 -5.31
C GLU A 326 -11.30 1.07 -5.54
N LEU A 327 -11.89 0.96 -6.73
CA LEU A 327 -12.68 -0.19 -7.12
C LEU A 327 -12.14 -0.79 -8.42
N PHE A 328 -12.18 -2.12 -8.51
CA PHE A 328 -11.87 -2.81 -9.74
C PHE A 328 -12.94 -2.54 -10.81
N TYR A 329 -12.48 -2.10 -11.97
CA TYR A 329 -13.29 -1.78 -13.13
C TYR A 329 -12.62 -2.29 -14.40
N GLN A 330 -13.42 -2.92 -15.26
CA GLN A 330 -13.03 -3.29 -16.61
C GLN A 330 -14.13 -2.94 -17.62
N PHE A 331 -13.70 -2.35 -18.74
CA PHE A 331 -14.55 -2.17 -19.91
C PHE A 331 -14.33 -3.29 -20.93
N LYS A 332 -15.40 -3.77 -21.57
CA LYS A 332 -15.34 -4.66 -22.75
C LYS A 332 -16.37 -4.26 -23.80
N GLY A 333 -16.13 -4.65 -25.05
CA GLY A 333 -17.10 -4.49 -26.14
C GLY A 333 -17.07 -3.12 -26.82
N GLN A 334 -18.22 -2.68 -27.32
CA GLN A 334 -18.34 -1.50 -28.19
C GLN A 334 -18.51 -0.22 -27.38
N THR A 335 -17.73 0.82 -27.69
CA THR A 335 -17.80 2.14 -27.01
C THR A 335 -19.03 2.97 -27.40
N ASP A 336 -19.55 2.75 -28.61
CA ASP A 336 -20.66 3.53 -29.19
C ASP A 336 -22.02 2.81 -29.18
N GLY A 337 -22.04 1.53 -28.77
CA GLY A 337 -23.26 0.72 -28.69
C GLY A 337 -24.16 1.10 -27.50
N PRO A 338 -25.22 0.32 -27.23
CA PRO A 338 -25.94 0.37 -25.95
C PRO A 338 -25.07 -0.20 -24.83
N HIS A 339 -25.25 0.26 -23.59
CA HIS A 339 -24.34 -0.10 -22.49
C HIS A 339 -25.02 -0.95 -21.43
N ILE A 340 -24.24 -1.81 -20.81
CA ILE A 340 -24.65 -2.73 -19.76
C ILE A 340 -23.74 -2.57 -18.56
N ILE A 341 -24.34 -2.33 -17.38
CA ILE A 341 -23.67 -2.32 -16.09
C ILE A 341 -23.97 -3.64 -15.38
N PHE A 342 -22.93 -4.35 -14.96
CA PHE A 342 -23.07 -5.61 -14.23
C PHE A 342 -22.86 -5.42 -12.74
N VAL A 343 -23.82 -5.88 -11.93
CA VAL A 343 -23.81 -5.73 -10.46
C VAL A 343 -24.00 -7.09 -9.79
N HIS A 344 -22.91 -7.66 -9.29
CA HIS A 344 -22.92 -9.02 -8.73
C HIS A 344 -23.54 -9.07 -7.31
N GLY A 345 -23.92 -10.28 -6.91
CA GLY A 345 -24.45 -10.56 -5.57
C GLY A 345 -23.38 -10.75 -4.49
N LEU A 346 -23.85 -10.94 -3.25
CA LEU A 346 -23.03 -11.31 -2.11
C LEU A 346 -22.28 -12.63 -2.41
N GLY A 347 -20.95 -12.64 -2.27
CA GLY A 347 -20.15 -13.82 -2.60
C GLY A 347 -19.77 -13.96 -4.08
N GLY A 348 -20.17 -12.99 -4.91
CA GLY A 348 -19.81 -12.89 -6.32
C GLY A 348 -18.70 -11.88 -6.60
N SER A 349 -18.35 -11.78 -7.87
CA SER A 349 -17.58 -10.70 -8.48
C SER A 349 -18.14 -10.47 -9.89
N SER A 350 -17.61 -9.50 -10.63
CA SER A 350 -17.95 -9.28 -12.04
C SER A 350 -17.94 -10.58 -12.84
N THR A 351 -17.00 -11.49 -12.60
CA THR A 351 -16.85 -12.77 -13.34
C THR A 351 -18.06 -13.71 -13.26
N TYR A 352 -18.98 -13.50 -12.29
CA TYR A 352 -20.26 -14.22 -12.26
C TYR A 352 -20.99 -14.14 -13.61
N PHE A 353 -20.93 -12.99 -14.26
CA PHE A 353 -21.63 -12.71 -15.52
C PHE A 353 -20.87 -13.17 -16.78
N SER A 354 -19.70 -13.81 -16.63
CA SER A 354 -18.86 -14.19 -17.77
C SER A 354 -19.55 -15.00 -18.86
N PRO A 355 -20.52 -15.91 -18.58
CA PRO A 355 -21.25 -16.61 -19.64
C PRO A 355 -22.08 -15.69 -20.56
N LEU A 356 -22.37 -14.46 -20.15
CA LEU A 356 -23.11 -13.49 -20.95
C LEU A 356 -22.21 -12.60 -21.83
N TYR A 357 -20.92 -12.51 -21.52
CA TYR A 357 -20.04 -11.50 -22.12
C TYR A 357 -19.83 -11.70 -23.62
N GLU A 358 -19.60 -12.95 -24.04
CA GLU A 358 -19.11 -13.25 -25.39
C GLU A 358 -20.04 -12.68 -26.47
N LYS A 359 -21.36 -12.84 -26.28
CA LYS A 359 -22.36 -12.35 -27.21
C LYS A 359 -22.67 -10.87 -27.02
N LEU A 360 -22.74 -10.41 -25.77
CA LEU A 360 -23.09 -9.02 -25.47
C LEU A 360 -21.99 -8.06 -25.93
N GLN A 361 -20.71 -8.39 -25.75
CA GLN A 361 -19.60 -7.50 -26.11
C GLN A 361 -19.51 -7.23 -27.62
N ALA A 362 -20.11 -8.07 -28.46
CA ALA A 362 -20.16 -7.85 -29.91
C ALA A 362 -21.03 -6.65 -30.29
N THR A 363 -22.02 -6.32 -29.45
CA THR A 363 -23.05 -5.31 -29.75
C THR A 363 -23.14 -4.20 -28.70
N HIS A 364 -22.66 -4.44 -27.48
CA HIS A 364 -22.81 -3.56 -26.32
C HIS A 364 -21.46 -3.18 -25.70
N GLY A 365 -21.45 -2.05 -25.00
CA GLY A 365 -20.39 -1.67 -24.06
C GLY A 365 -20.66 -2.26 -22.68
N LEU A 366 -19.74 -3.06 -22.15
CA LEU A 366 -19.90 -3.80 -20.89
C LEU A 366 -19.06 -3.15 -19.80
N HIS A 367 -19.71 -2.71 -18.72
CA HIS A 367 -19.08 -2.17 -17.52
C HIS A 367 -19.06 -3.26 -16.45
N LEU A 368 -17.88 -3.82 -16.23
CA LEU A 368 -17.62 -4.88 -15.25
C LEU A 368 -17.04 -4.23 -13.98
N ILE A 369 -17.78 -4.31 -12.89
CA ILE A 369 -17.42 -3.68 -11.62
C ILE A 369 -17.44 -4.75 -10.53
N ASP A 370 -16.39 -4.80 -9.71
CA ASP A 370 -16.43 -5.53 -8.45
C ASP A 370 -16.84 -4.56 -7.33
N LEU A 371 -17.86 -4.93 -6.55
CA LEU A 371 -18.30 -4.15 -5.40
C LEU A 371 -17.19 -4.02 -4.36
N GLU A 372 -17.20 -2.96 -3.55
CA GLU A 372 -16.19 -2.75 -2.51
C GLU A 372 -16.02 -4.01 -1.63
N GLY A 373 -14.76 -4.46 -1.45
CA GLY A 373 -14.42 -5.67 -0.71
C GLY A 373 -14.68 -7.01 -1.43
N HIS A 374 -15.22 -6.99 -2.65
CA HIS A 374 -15.45 -8.20 -3.45
C HIS A 374 -14.46 -8.31 -4.60
N GLY A 375 -14.25 -9.53 -5.10
CA GLY A 375 -13.38 -9.79 -6.25
C GLY A 375 -12.00 -9.15 -6.07
N LEU A 376 -11.69 -8.16 -6.91
CA LEU A 376 -10.43 -7.42 -6.89
C LEU A 376 -10.55 -6.00 -6.29
N SER A 377 -11.71 -5.60 -5.80
CA SER A 377 -11.91 -4.30 -5.15
C SER A 377 -11.49 -4.35 -3.67
N PRO A 378 -10.54 -3.50 -3.22
CA PRO A 378 -10.18 -3.39 -1.82
C PRO A 378 -11.32 -2.80 -0.96
N THR A 379 -11.17 -2.87 0.36
CA THR A 379 -12.05 -2.14 1.29
C THR A 379 -11.27 -1.62 2.50
N SER A 380 -11.54 -0.37 2.90
CA SER A 380 -10.94 0.23 4.11
C SER A 380 -11.72 -0.19 5.35
N ALA A 381 -11.05 -0.46 6.48
CA ALA A 381 -11.74 -0.70 7.76
C ALA A 381 -12.73 0.42 8.16
N LEU A 382 -12.58 1.65 7.64
CA LEU A 382 -13.51 2.76 7.87
C LEU A 382 -14.77 2.73 6.99
N SER A 383 -14.77 1.94 5.91
CA SER A 383 -15.90 1.91 4.99
C SER A 383 -17.13 1.29 5.64
N ASN A 384 -18.20 2.08 5.73
CA ASN A 384 -19.51 1.62 6.21
C ASN A 384 -20.40 1.25 5.03
N LEU A 385 -20.34 -0.01 4.60
CA LEU A 385 -21.07 -0.48 3.43
C LEU A 385 -22.57 -0.62 3.71
N THR A 386 -23.37 -0.08 2.80
CA THR A 386 -24.84 -0.15 2.69
C THR A 386 -25.24 -0.38 1.23
N ILE A 387 -26.49 -0.78 0.99
CA ILE A 387 -27.03 -0.90 -0.38
C ILE A 387 -26.91 0.44 -1.13
N GLU A 388 -27.24 1.56 -0.46
CA GLU A 388 -27.06 2.91 -0.98
C GLU A 388 -25.60 3.23 -1.34
N SER A 389 -24.64 2.90 -0.47
CA SER A 389 -23.23 3.19 -0.75
C SER A 389 -22.73 2.43 -1.98
N PHE A 390 -23.13 1.17 -2.15
CA PHE A 390 -22.79 0.41 -3.36
C PHE A 390 -23.47 1.00 -4.60
N ALA A 391 -24.71 1.48 -4.51
CA ALA A 391 -25.38 2.13 -5.62
C ALA A 391 -24.68 3.43 -6.05
N SER A 392 -24.21 4.23 -5.07
CA SER A 392 -23.40 5.43 -5.37
C SER A 392 -22.07 5.07 -6.04
N ASP A 393 -21.43 3.99 -5.61
CA ASP A 393 -20.18 3.52 -6.21
C ASP A 393 -20.35 3.16 -7.69
N ILE A 394 -21.41 2.42 -8.01
CA ILE A 394 -21.75 2.06 -9.40
C ILE A 394 -21.97 3.32 -10.23
N ARG A 395 -22.70 4.31 -9.70
CA ARG A 395 -22.93 5.60 -10.36
C ARG A 395 -21.63 6.34 -10.64
N GLU A 396 -20.74 6.44 -9.65
CA GLU A 396 -19.46 7.16 -9.77
C GLU A 396 -18.53 6.50 -10.79
N VAL A 397 -18.38 5.17 -10.72
CA VAL A 397 -17.56 4.41 -11.70
C VAL A 397 -18.14 4.56 -13.10
N TYR A 398 -19.47 4.43 -13.27
CA TYR A 398 -20.10 4.56 -14.58
C TYR A 398 -19.94 5.98 -15.15
N THR A 399 -20.14 7.01 -14.34
CA THR A 399 -20.01 8.42 -14.77
C THR A 399 -18.55 8.75 -15.13
N LEU A 400 -17.58 8.23 -14.39
CA LEU A 400 -16.16 8.44 -14.69
C LEU A 400 -15.76 7.74 -15.99
N ALA A 401 -16.19 6.50 -16.17
CA ALA A 401 -15.92 5.72 -17.38
C ALA A 401 -16.67 6.27 -18.61
N ARG A 402 -17.82 6.92 -18.38
CA ARG A 402 -18.68 7.46 -19.42
C ARG A 402 -19.21 8.86 -19.08
N PRO A 403 -18.40 9.91 -19.35
CA PRO A 403 -18.77 11.28 -19.03
C PRO A 403 -20.01 11.81 -19.78
N ASP A 404 -20.36 11.22 -20.94
CA ASP A 404 -21.60 11.54 -21.67
C ASP A 404 -22.85 10.87 -21.07
N SER A 405 -22.68 9.99 -20.07
CA SER A 405 -23.69 9.45 -19.15
C SER A 405 -25.04 9.10 -19.80
N LYS A 406 -24.98 8.36 -20.92
CA LYS A 406 -26.17 7.82 -21.58
C LYS A 406 -26.83 6.73 -20.71
N PRO A 407 -28.15 6.53 -20.81
CA PRO A 407 -28.83 5.43 -20.13
C PRO A 407 -28.21 4.06 -20.45
N ALA A 408 -28.10 3.20 -19.44
CA ALA A 408 -27.61 1.83 -19.58
C ALA A 408 -28.60 0.81 -19.02
N THR A 409 -28.52 -0.42 -19.53
CA THR A 409 -29.17 -1.56 -18.89
C THR A 409 -28.35 -1.99 -17.67
N VAL A 410 -29.01 -2.28 -16.55
CA VAL A 410 -28.34 -2.85 -15.37
C VAL A 410 -28.73 -4.32 -15.23
N ILE A 411 -27.74 -5.20 -15.25
CA ILE A 411 -27.92 -6.64 -15.02
C ILE A 411 -27.34 -6.98 -13.66
N ALA A 412 -28.18 -7.55 -12.79
CA ALA A 412 -27.84 -7.74 -11.39
C ALA A 412 -28.24 -9.10 -10.86
N HIS A 413 -27.55 -9.55 -9.80
CA HIS A 413 -27.81 -10.83 -9.12
C HIS A 413 -27.91 -10.65 -7.61
N SER A 414 -28.88 -11.31 -6.96
CA SER A 414 -28.99 -11.39 -5.50
C SER A 414 -28.97 -10.01 -4.82
N MET A 415 -28.11 -9.79 -3.82
CA MET A 415 -27.90 -8.48 -3.19
C MET A 415 -27.65 -7.36 -4.23
N GLY A 416 -26.99 -7.68 -5.34
CA GLY A 416 -26.79 -6.76 -6.47
C GLY A 416 -28.10 -6.24 -7.06
N CYS A 417 -29.20 -7.00 -6.99
CA CYS A 417 -30.51 -6.55 -7.43
C CYS A 417 -31.05 -5.40 -6.55
N LEU A 418 -30.84 -5.46 -5.23
CA LEU A 418 -31.20 -4.35 -4.33
C LEU A 418 -30.39 -3.10 -4.66
N ILE A 419 -29.10 -3.28 -4.97
CA ILE A 419 -28.19 -2.20 -5.39
C ILE A 419 -28.65 -1.60 -6.73
N ALA A 420 -29.01 -2.44 -7.71
CA ALA A 420 -29.49 -2.00 -9.02
C ALA A 420 -30.84 -1.27 -8.94
N LEU A 421 -31.77 -1.76 -8.10
CA LEU A 421 -33.05 -1.09 -7.84
C LEU A 421 -32.83 0.28 -7.19
N LYS A 422 -31.99 0.35 -6.15
CA LYS A 422 -31.62 1.61 -5.49
C LYS A 422 -30.98 2.59 -6.49
N PHE A 423 -30.01 2.12 -7.27
CA PHE A 423 -29.36 2.93 -8.31
C PHE A 423 -30.36 3.46 -9.34
N ALA A 424 -31.29 2.63 -9.83
CA ALA A 424 -32.29 3.03 -10.81
C ALA A 424 -33.33 4.00 -10.26
N LEU A 425 -33.75 3.83 -9.00
CA LEU A 425 -34.69 4.75 -8.33
C LEU A 425 -34.07 6.14 -8.14
N GLU A 426 -32.78 6.22 -7.82
CA GLU A 426 -32.07 7.48 -7.59
C GLU A 426 -31.55 8.13 -8.88
N ASN A 427 -31.41 7.36 -9.97
CA ASN A 427 -30.78 7.78 -11.22
C ASN A 427 -31.61 7.35 -12.43
N THR A 428 -32.90 7.70 -12.44
CA THR A 428 -33.86 7.29 -13.48
C THR A 428 -33.44 7.67 -14.91
N SER A 429 -32.63 8.73 -15.08
CA SER A 429 -32.08 9.14 -16.37
C SER A 429 -30.87 8.32 -16.84
N LEU A 430 -30.24 7.54 -15.95
CA LEU A 430 -29.05 6.73 -16.25
C LEU A 430 -29.38 5.26 -16.48
N VAL A 431 -30.62 4.83 -16.24
CA VAL A 431 -31.04 3.43 -16.38
C VAL A 431 -32.13 3.31 -17.44
N SER A 432 -31.83 2.60 -18.52
CA SER A 432 -32.81 2.30 -19.58
C SER A 432 -33.65 1.07 -19.28
N SER A 433 -33.08 0.05 -18.64
CA SER A 433 -33.73 -1.22 -18.36
C SER A 433 -33.04 -1.97 -17.22
N LEU A 434 -33.75 -2.91 -16.59
CA LEU A 434 -33.24 -3.74 -15.51
C LEU A 434 -33.37 -5.22 -15.84
N VAL A 435 -32.37 -6.01 -15.44
CA VAL A 435 -32.45 -7.47 -15.37
C VAL A 435 -32.07 -7.87 -13.94
N LEU A 436 -33.04 -8.40 -13.19
CA LEU A 436 -32.89 -8.74 -11.78
C LEU A 436 -32.93 -10.26 -11.61
N MET A 437 -31.79 -10.88 -11.30
CA MET A 437 -31.67 -12.32 -11.09
C MET A 437 -31.74 -12.66 -9.61
N GLY A 438 -32.90 -13.14 -9.17
CA GLY A 438 -33.20 -13.44 -7.78
C GLY A 438 -33.07 -12.23 -6.88
N PRO A 439 -33.93 -11.19 -7.03
CA PRO A 439 -33.96 -10.07 -6.08
C PRO A 439 -34.42 -10.53 -4.69
N PRO A 440 -33.61 -10.35 -3.63
CA PRO A 440 -34.06 -10.59 -2.26
C PRO A 440 -35.25 -9.71 -1.90
N PRO A 441 -36.03 -10.05 -0.86
CA PRO A 441 -37.12 -9.20 -0.41
C PRO A 441 -36.60 -7.82 0.04
N SER A 442 -37.37 -6.77 -0.26
CA SER A 442 -37.16 -5.41 0.24
C SER A 442 -38.42 -4.96 0.98
N PRO A 443 -38.35 -4.68 2.29
CA PRO A 443 -37.16 -4.79 3.15
C PRO A 443 -36.76 -6.24 3.39
N LEU A 444 -35.49 -6.46 3.77
CA LEU A 444 -35.04 -7.80 4.14
C LEU A 444 -35.77 -8.27 5.42
N PRO A 445 -36.28 -9.52 5.49
CA PRO A 445 -36.94 -10.02 6.69
C PRO A 445 -35.99 -10.05 7.90
N GLN A 446 -36.52 -9.83 9.10
CA GLN A 446 -35.72 -9.77 10.33
C GLN A 446 -34.89 -11.04 10.58
N ALA A 447 -35.41 -12.22 10.23
CA ALA A 447 -34.66 -13.47 10.32
C ALA A 447 -33.43 -13.47 9.39
N GLY A 448 -33.60 -13.06 8.14
CA GLY A 448 -32.50 -12.92 7.17
C GLY A 448 -31.48 -11.86 7.59
N SER A 449 -31.92 -10.78 8.25
CA SER A 449 -31.04 -9.77 8.84
C SER A 449 -30.15 -10.36 9.94
N THR A 450 -30.76 -11.05 10.91
CA THR A 450 -30.03 -11.70 12.01
C THR A 450 -29.05 -12.75 11.51
N GLU A 451 -29.45 -13.59 10.55
CA GLU A 451 -28.57 -14.59 9.93
C GLU A 451 -27.40 -13.95 9.18
N SER A 452 -27.64 -12.84 8.47
CA SER A 452 -26.59 -12.11 7.77
C SER A 452 -25.57 -11.50 8.72
N PHE A 453 -26.00 -10.95 9.87
CA PHE A 453 -25.07 -10.51 10.92
C PHE A 453 -24.25 -11.67 11.51
N ALA A 454 -24.90 -12.81 11.82
CA ALA A 454 -24.20 -13.97 12.35
C ALA A 454 -23.19 -14.56 11.34
N ARG A 455 -23.52 -14.50 10.04
CA ARG A 455 -22.63 -14.92 8.95
C ARG A 455 -21.41 -14.02 8.85
N ALA A 456 -21.58 -12.70 8.97
CA ALA A 456 -20.48 -11.74 8.99
C ALA A 456 -19.47 -12.07 10.10
N GLU A 457 -19.98 -12.35 11.30
CA GLU A 457 -19.14 -12.70 12.46
C GLU A 457 -18.41 -14.05 12.27
N THR A 458 -19.10 -15.03 11.69
CA THR A 458 -18.52 -16.35 11.40
C THR A 458 -17.37 -16.23 10.41
N VAL A 459 -17.53 -15.43 9.35
CA VAL A 459 -16.50 -15.26 8.33
C VAL A 459 -15.30 -14.47 8.87
N ARG A 460 -15.52 -13.44 9.70
CA ARG A 460 -14.41 -12.72 10.37
C ARG A 460 -13.57 -13.62 11.26
N SER A 461 -14.24 -14.49 12.03
CA SER A 461 -13.57 -15.32 13.02
C SER A 461 -12.98 -16.62 12.46
N LYS A 462 -13.57 -17.19 11.40
CA LYS A 462 -13.24 -18.53 10.89
C LYS A 462 -12.93 -18.57 9.39
N GLY A 463 -12.98 -17.43 8.69
CA GLY A 463 -12.77 -17.33 7.25
C GLY A 463 -13.94 -17.85 6.41
N MET A 464 -13.83 -17.72 5.08
CA MET A 464 -14.89 -18.10 4.14
C MET A 464 -15.24 -19.58 4.17
N LEU A 465 -14.25 -20.46 4.40
CA LEU A 465 -14.46 -21.92 4.42
C LEU A 465 -15.53 -22.35 5.43
N ALA A 466 -15.70 -21.61 6.53
CA ALA A 466 -16.67 -21.91 7.58
C ALA A 466 -18.14 -21.74 7.15
N VAL A 467 -18.41 -21.03 6.06
CA VAL A 467 -19.78 -20.75 5.59
C VAL A 467 -20.06 -21.28 4.19
N VAL A 468 -19.02 -21.54 3.38
CA VAL A 468 -19.14 -21.87 1.95
C VAL A 468 -20.03 -23.09 1.71
N ASP A 469 -19.78 -24.22 2.37
CA ASP A 469 -20.51 -25.45 2.08
C ASP A 469 -21.99 -25.34 2.48
N ALA A 470 -22.29 -24.62 3.56
CA ALA A 470 -23.66 -24.32 3.97
C ALA A 470 -24.38 -23.42 2.94
N ILE A 471 -23.71 -22.38 2.44
CA ILE A 471 -24.28 -21.47 1.43
C ILE A 471 -24.51 -22.21 0.11
N VAL A 472 -23.55 -23.01 -0.35
CA VAL A 472 -23.68 -23.80 -1.59
C VAL A 472 -24.81 -24.82 -1.46
N SER A 473 -24.91 -25.51 -0.32
CA SER A 473 -25.97 -26.49 -0.07
C SER A 473 -27.37 -25.87 -0.10
N ALA A 474 -27.52 -24.67 0.49
CA ALA A 474 -28.77 -23.94 0.55
C ALA A 474 -29.10 -23.16 -0.74
N GLY A 475 -28.08 -22.75 -1.50
CA GLY A 475 -28.23 -21.86 -2.65
C GLY A 475 -28.34 -22.55 -4.01
N LEU A 476 -28.12 -23.87 -4.09
CA LEU A 476 -28.21 -24.66 -5.31
C LEU A 476 -29.37 -25.66 -5.26
N SER A 477 -29.98 -25.89 -6.43
CA SER A 477 -31.11 -26.80 -6.58
C SER A 477 -30.71 -28.25 -6.37
N SER A 478 -31.71 -29.09 -6.10
CA SER A 478 -31.53 -30.53 -5.93
C SER A 478 -30.93 -31.16 -7.19
N LYS A 479 -31.38 -30.73 -8.37
CA LYS A 479 -30.85 -31.16 -9.68
C LYS A 479 -29.40 -30.74 -9.87
N THR A 480 -29.06 -29.48 -9.61
CA THR A 480 -27.69 -28.98 -9.75
C THR A 480 -26.73 -29.75 -8.87
N LYS A 481 -27.08 -29.95 -7.60
CA LYS A 481 -26.27 -30.72 -6.64
C LYS A 481 -26.05 -32.17 -7.08
N ALA A 482 -27.04 -32.78 -7.73
CA ALA A 482 -26.97 -34.17 -8.16
C ALA A 482 -26.26 -34.38 -9.51
N SER A 483 -26.35 -33.42 -10.43
CA SER A 483 -26.01 -33.65 -11.85
C SER A 483 -25.10 -32.61 -12.50
N ASN A 484 -24.84 -31.47 -11.84
CA ASN A 484 -24.01 -30.40 -12.39
C ASN A 484 -22.84 -30.04 -11.44
N PRO A 485 -21.80 -30.89 -11.34
CA PRO A 485 -20.64 -30.63 -10.48
C PRO A 485 -19.87 -29.37 -10.87
N LEU A 486 -19.97 -28.91 -12.12
CA LEU A 486 -19.35 -27.67 -12.58
C LEU A 486 -20.00 -26.46 -11.91
N ALA A 487 -21.33 -26.37 -11.89
CA ALA A 487 -22.06 -25.29 -11.23
C ALA A 487 -21.81 -25.28 -9.71
N VAL A 488 -21.80 -26.46 -9.08
CA VAL A 488 -21.45 -26.60 -7.65
C VAL A 488 -20.05 -26.04 -7.38
N THR A 489 -19.09 -26.41 -8.22
CA THR A 489 -17.70 -25.94 -8.10
C THR A 489 -17.58 -24.45 -8.36
N ALA A 490 -18.29 -23.92 -9.36
CA ALA A 490 -18.29 -22.49 -9.68
C ALA A 490 -18.83 -21.64 -8.53
N ALA A 491 -19.97 -22.01 -7.94
CA ALA A 491 -20.52 -21.33 -6.77
C ALA A 491 -19.56 -21.39 -5.58
N ARG A 492 -18.96 -22.57 -5.32
CA ARG A 492 -18.00 -22.76 -4.24
C ARG A 492 -16.74 -21.91 -4.40
N LEU A 493 -16.18 -21.87 -5.62
CA LEU A 493 -15.01 -21.05 -5.93
C LEU A 493 -15.31 -19.55 -5.92
N SER A 494 -16.50 -19.13 -6.36
CA SER A 494 -16.94 -17.73 -6.25
C SER A 494 -16.90 -17.26 -4.80
N LEU A 495 -17.43 -18.07 -3.87
CA LEU A 495 -17.46 -17.75 -2.44
C LEU A 495 -16.07 -17.84 -1.79
N LEU A 496 -15.31 -18.92 -2.04
CA LEU A 496 -13.94 -19.07 -1.51
C LEU A 496 -13.00 -18.00 -2.04
N GLY A 497 -13.31 -17.46 -3.22
CA GLY A 497 -12.60 -16.37 -3.83
C GLY A 497 -12.82 -15.03 -3.16
N GLN A 498 -13.71 -14.87 -2.17
CA GLN A 498 -13.90 -13.57 -1.50
C GLN A 498 -12.94 -13.34 -0.34
N ASP A 499 -12.61 -12.08 -0.08
CA ASP A 499 -11.95 -11.68 1.17
C ASP A 499 -12.95 -11.78 2.33
N PRO A 500 -12.57 -12.38 3.47
CA PRO A 500 -13.46 -12.52 4.62
C PRO A 500 -14.05 -11.19 5.13
N GLU A 501 -13.25 -10.13 5.23
CA GLU A 501 -13.72 -8.85 5.77
C GLU A 501 -14.63 -8.14 4.76
N GLY A 502 -14.26 -8.14 3.47
CA GLY A 502 -15.09 -7.60 2.41
C GLY A 502 -16.47 -8.28 2.32
N TYR A 503 -16.49 -9.62 2.36
CA TYR A 503 -17.73 -10.40 2.41
C TYR A 503 -18.55 -10.11 3.67
N ALA A 504 -17.91 -10.03 4.83
CA ALA A 504 -18.58 -9.73 6.09
C ALA A 504 -19.23 -8.34 6.07
N LYS A 505 -18.60 -7.32 5.49
CA LYS A 505 -19.20 -5.98 5.34
C LYS A 505 -20.42 -5.99 4.42
N ALA A 506 -20.39 -6.72 3.32
CA ALA A 506 -21.59 -6.87 2.49
C ALA A 506 -22.71 -7.65 3.19
N CYS A 507 -22.39 -8.66 4.01
CA CYS A 507 -23.38 -9.28 4.89
C CYS A 507 -24.01 -8.25 5.83
N MET A 508 -23.22 -7.33 6.40
CA MET A 508 -23.74 -6.24 7.23
C MET A 508 -24.60 -5.26 6.43
N ALA A 509 -24.21 -4.91 5.20
CA ALA A 509 -24.98 -4.05 4.30
C ALA A 509 -26.35 -4.67 4.00
N LEU A 510 -26.37 -5.96 3.64
CA LEU A 510 -27.59 -6.72 3.41
C LEU A 510 -28.44 -6.80 4.68
N ALA A 511 -27.84 -7.12 5.84
CA ALA A 511 -28.56 -7.21 7.11
C ALA A 511 -29.28 -5.89 7.47
N ARG A 512 -28.62 -4.75 7.23
CA ARG A 512 -29.16 -3.41 7.52
C ARG A 512 -30.26 -2.97 6.56
N SER A 513 -30.37 -3.59 5.38
CA SER A 513 -31.47 -3.32 4.44
C SER A 513 -32.85 -3.75 4.98
N ALA A 514 -32.91 -4.46 6.12
CA ALA A 514 -34.17 -4.74 6.81
C ALA A 514 -34.91 -3.46 7.28
N GLY A 515 -34.20 -2.34 7.42
CA GLY A 515 -34.78 -1.04 7.74
C GLY A 515 -35.10 -0.16 6.54
N GLU A 516 -34.85 -0.62 5.31
CA GLU A 516 -34.99 0.16 4.08
C GLU A 516 -35.98 -0.51 3.12
N ILE A 517 -36.98 0.24 2.66
CA ILE A 517 -37.96 -0.20 1.66
C ILE A 517 -37.60 0.47 0.33
N LEU A 518 -37.43 -0.33 -0.71
CA LEU A 518 -37.26 0.16 -2.07
C LEU A 518 -38.63 0.28 -2.73
N GLU A 519 -39.09 1.51 -2.96
CA GLU A 519 -40.38 1.83 -3.56
C GLU A 519 -40.37 1.58 -5.08
N VAL A 520 -40.30 0.31 -5.48
CA VAL A 520 -40.12 -0.09 -6.89
C VAL A 520 -41.24 0.38 -7.83
N SER A 521 -42.42 0.70 -7.28
CA SER A 521 -43.54 1.30 -8.04
C SER A 521 -43.23 2.69 -8.59
N GLN A 522 -42.20 3.37 -8.05
CA GLN A 522 -41.73 4.67 -8.52
C GLN A 522 -40.82 4.56 -9.75
N LEU A 523 -40.41 3.36 -10.16
CA LEU A 523 -39.65 3.20 -11.40
C LEU A 523 -40.45 3.75 -12.60
N PRO A 524 -39.77 4.42 -13.56
CA PRO A 524 -40.40 4.90 -14.78
C PRO A 524 -41.01 3.75 -15.58
N ALA A 525 -42.13 3.99 -16.27
CA ALA A 525 -42.77 2.96 -17.10
C ALA A 525 -41.91 2.57 -18.31
N GLU A 526 -41.02 3.46 -18.72
CA GLU A 526 -40.04 3.26 -19.79
C GLU A 526 -38.91 2.30 -19.38
N CYS A 527 -38.66 2.16 -18.07
CA CYS A 527 -37.67 1.26 -17.51
C CYS A 527 -38.20 -0.18 -17.50
N LYS A 528 -38.05 -0.87 -18.64
CA LYS A 528 -38.42 -2.27 -18.77
C LYS A 528 -37.59 -3.12 -17.80
N THR A 529 -38.23 -4.06 -17.13
CA THR A 529 -37.59 -4.90 -16.11
C THR A 529 -37.84 -6.39 -16.37
N LEU A 530 -36.78 -7.17 -16.54
CA LEU A 530 -36.84 -8.64 -16.50
C LEU A 530 -36.49 -9.11 -15.08
N ILE A 531 -37.34 -9.96 -14.51
CA ILE A 531 -37.11 -10.58 -13.20
C ILE A 531 -36.98 -12.09 -13.40
N LEU A 532 -35.84 -12.65 -12.99
CA LEU A 532 -35.57 -14.08 -13.06
C LEU A 532 -35.59 -14.68 -11.65
N THR A 533 -36.20 -15.85 -11.50
CA THR A 533 -36.11 -16.66 -10.29
C THR A 533 -36.14 -18.15 -10.66
N GLY A 534 -35.66 -19.01 -9.77
CA GLY A 534 -35.74 -20.46 -9.92
C GLY A 534 -36.89 -21.07 -9.11
N THR A 535 -37.39 -22.24 -9.52
CA THR A 535 -38.43 -22.96 -8.76
C THR A 535 -37.98 -23.38 -7.36
N GLU A 536 -36.68 -23.53 -7.13
CA GLU A 536 -36.04 -23.90 -5.86
C GLU A 536 -35.28 -22.73 -5.20
N ASP A 537 -35.43 -21.47 -5.66
CA ASP A 537 -34.74 -20.33 -5.03
C ASP A 537 -35.37 -19.97 -3.67
N ALA A 538 -34.73 -20.39 -2.58
CA ALA A 538 -35.16 -20.09 -1.23
C ALA A 538 -34.82 -18.65 -0.76
N VAL A 539 -33.86 -17.99 -1.41
CA VAL A 539 -33.45 -16.62 -1.07
C VAL A 539 -34.40 -15.61 -1.71
N SER A 540 -34.79 -15.87 -2.97
CA SER A 540 -35.72 -15.04 -3.74
C SER A 540 -36.87 -15.87 -4.32
N PRO A 541 -37.78 -16.40 -3.46
CA PRO A 541 -38.84 -17.28 -3.90
C PRO A 541 -39.75 -16.68 -4.98
N GLN A 542 -40.40 -17.55 -5.75
CA GLN A 542 -41.33 -17.18 -6.82
C GLN A 542 -42.36 -16.14 -6.39
N ALA A 543 -42.91 -16.26 -5.17
CA ALA A 543 -43.87 -15.31 -4.62
C ALA A 543 -43.28 -13.89 -4.44
N VAL A 544 -42.02 -13.79 -4.01
CA VAL A 544 -41.31 -12.50 -3.85
C VAL A 544 -41.07 -11.86 -5.20
N CYS A 545 -40.59 -12.63 -6.19
CA CYS A 545 -40.34 -12.12 -7.53
C CYS A 545 -41.64 -11.75 -8.27
N SER A 546 -42.72 -12.49 -8.02
CA SER A 546 -44.05 -12.16 -8.55
C SER A 546 -44.61 -10.87 -7.95
N ALA A 547 -44.36 -10.61 -6.66
CA ALA A 547 -44.73 -9.35 -6.01
C ALA A 547 -43.98 -8.16 -6.62
N TYR A 548 -42.65 -8.27 -6.81
CA TYR A 548 -41.90 -7.26 -7.57
C TYR A 548 -42.49 -7.04 -8.98
N GLY A 549 -42.88 -8.10 -9.67
CA GLY A 549 -43.50 -7.99 -11.00
C GLY A 549 -44.87 -7.29 -11.01
N GLN A 550 -45.64 -7.41 -9.93
CA GLN A 550 -46.92 -6.69 -9.78
C GLN A 550 -46.71 -5.20 -9.49
N ASP A 551 -45.68 -4.86 -8.71
CA ASP A 551 -45.41 -3.49 -8.28
C ASP A 551 -44.63 -2.68 -9.34
N ILE A 552 -43.83 -3.32 -10.18
CA ILE A 552 -43.07 -2.67 -11.25
C ILE A 552 -43.93 -2.58 -12.52
N LYS A 553 -44.21 -1.33 -12.96
CA LYS A 553 -45.13 -0.99 -14.05
C LYS A 553 -44.88 -1.71 -15.38
N SER A 554 -43.61 -1.91 -15.75
CA SER A 554 -43.21 -2.60 -16.98
C SER A 554 -42.24 -3.71 -16.64
N SER A 555 -42.79 -4.87 -16.27
CA SER A 555 -41.98 -6.02 -15.89
C SER A 555 -42.44 -7.32 -16.54
N GLU A 556 -41.49 -8.24 -16.69
CA GLU A 556 -41.71 -9.64 -17.05
C GLU A 556 -41.05 -10.50 -15.97
N VAL A 557 -41.79 -11.47 -15.42
CA VAL A 557 -41.26 -12.45 -14.46
C VAL A 557 -41.10 -13.79 -15.17
N LYS A 558 -39.89 -14.33 -15.18
CA LYS A 558 -39.58 -15.65 -15.73
C LYS A 558 -39.04 -16.57 -14.65
N ILE A 559 -39.65 -17.74 -14.56
CA ILE A 559 -39.35 -18.77 -13.57
C ILE A 559 -38.61 -19.90 -14.29
N LEU A 560 -37.45 -20.29 -13.77
CA LEU A 560 -36.61 -21.35 -14.32
C LEU A 560 -36.81 -22.64 -13.53
N ASP A 561 -37.15 -23.72 -14.21
CA ASP A 561 -37.40 -25.02 -13.61
C ASP A 561 -36.12 -25.68 -13.09
N ASP A 562 -36.18 -26.25 -11.88
CA ASP A 562 -35.08 -26.92 -11.20
C ASP A 562 -33.83 -26.03 -10.97
N VAL A 563 -34.03 -24.72 -10.85
CA VAL A 563 -32.98 -23.74 -10.56
C VAL A 563 -33.19 -23.17 -9.17
N ALA A 564 -32.11 -22.86 -8.45
CA ALA A 564 -32.14 -22.14 -7.19
C ALA A 564 -31.46 -20.76 -7.35
N HIS A 565 -30.67 -20.33 -6.37
CA HIS A 565 -30.27 -18.93 -6.27
C HIS A 565 -29.09 -18.53 -7.17
N TRP A 566 -28.28 -19.50 -7.61
CA TRP A 566 -27.14 -19.23 -8.49
C TRP A 566 -27.52 -19.39 -9.97
N HIS A 567 -28.64 -18.79 -10.36
CA HIS A 567 -29.29 -18.87 -11.68
C HIS A 567 -28.34 -19.10 -12.86
N LEU A 568 -27.40 -18.18 -13.08
CA LEU A 568 -26.50 -18.23 -14.25
C LEU A 568 -25.48 -19.39 -14.20
N PHE A 569 -25.11 -19.87 -13.01
CA PHE A 569 -24.29 -21.07 -12.88
C PHE A 569 -25.10 -22.35 -13.06
N GLU A 570 -26.35 -22.37 -12.59
CA GLU A 570 -27.21 -23.55 -12.63
C GLU A 570 -27.81 -23.80 -14.02
N ASP A 571 -28.26 -22.75 -14.69
CA ASP A 571 -28.88 -22.80 -16.02
C ASP A 571 -28.39 -21.65 -16.91
N VAL A 572 -27.14 -21.78 -17.39
CA VAL A 572 -26.51 -20.81 -18.30
C VAL A 572 -27.41 -20.54 -19.51
N LYS A 573 -27.99 -21.59 -20.10
CA LYS A 573 -28.79 -21.47 -21.32
C LYS A 573 -30.09 -20.73 -21.04
N GLY A 574 -30.87 -21.17 -20.05
CA GLY A 574 -32.16 -20.55 -19.74
C GLY A 574 -32.04 -19.09 -19.32
N VAL A 575 -31.00 -18.74 -18.56
CA VAL A 575 -30.69 -17.33 -18.22
C VAL A 575 -30.25 -16.55 -19.45
N SER A 576 -29.30 -17.08 -20.24
CA SER A 576 -28.81 -16.39 -21.44
C SER A 576 -29.93 -16.13 -22.46
N ASP A 577 -30.78 -17.13 -22.73
CA ASP A 577 -31.92 -17.00 -23.63
C ASP A 577 -32.90 -15.93 -23.13
N ALA A 578 -33.17 -15.88 -21.82
CA ALA A 578 -34.02 -14.85 -21.23
C ALA A 578 -33.44 -13.45 -21.41
N VAL A 579 -32.16 -13.27 -21.06
CA VAL A 579 -31.46 -11.99 -21.13
C VAL A 579 -31.34 -11.52 -22.58
N TYR A 580 -30.92 -12.39 -23.49
CA TYR A 580 -30.74 -12.05 -24.90
C TYR A 580 -32.07 -11.73 -25.58
N SER A 581 -33.13 -12.49 -25.29
CA SER A 581 -34.48 -12.17 -25.79
C SER A 581 -34.94 -10.80 -25.30
N PHE A 582 -34.76 -10.50 -24.01
CA PHE A 582 -35.14 -9.22 -23.43
C PHE A 582 -34.36 -8.04 -24.02
N LEU A 583 -33.09 -8.23 -24.35
CA LEU A 583 -32.23 -7.21 -24.96
C LEU A 583 -32.33 -7.16 -26.49
N GLY A 584 -33.09 -8.05 -27.13
CA GLY A 584 -33.19 -8.13 -28.59
C GLY A 584 -31.89 -8.60 -29.28
N VAL A 585 -31.08 -9.41 -28.60
CA VAL A 585 -29.82 -9.97 -29.12
C VAL A 585 -30.08 -11.37 -29.71
N ASN A 586 -30.44 -11.43 -30.99
CA ASN A 586 -30.75 -12.69 -31.69
C ASN A 586 -29.55 -13.67 -31.74
N GLU A 587 -29.82 -14.99 -31.79
CA GLU A 587 -28.83 -16.09 -31.92
C GLU A 587 -27.72 -15.83 -32.95
#